data_AF-A0A2J8NGY1-F1
#
_entry.id   AF-A0A2J8NGY1-F1
#
_cell.length_a   1.000
_cell.length_b   1.000
_cell.length_c   1.000
_cell.angle_alpha   90.00
_cell.angle_beta   90.00
_cell.angle_gamma   90.00
#
_symmetry.space_group_name_H-M   'P 1'
#
loop_
_entity.id
_entity.type
_entity.pdbx_description
1 polymer ?
#
loop_
_entity_poly.entity_id
_entity_poly.type
_entity_poly.pdbx_seq_one_letter_code
_entity_poly.pdbx_strand_id
1 'polypeptide(L)'
;MPHDVSHTEADDDRTLYNLIVIRNQQAKDSEEWQKLNYDIHTLRQVRREVRNRWKRILEDLGFQKEADSLLSVTKLSTISDSKNTRKAREMLLKLAEETNIFPTSWELSERYLFV
;
A
#
# COMPACT_ATOMS: atom_id res chain seq x y z
N MET A 1 -23.19 -0.73 5.96
CA MET A 1 -22.55 -0.06 4.80
C MET A 1 -21.44 0.82 5.38
N PRO A 2 -20.15 0.51 5.13
CA PRO A 2 -19.07 0.85 6.07
C PRO A 2 -18.87 2.39 6.04
N HIS A 3 -19.14 3.17 7.09
CA HIS A 3 -18.53 3.15 8.43
C HIS A 3 -17.04 2.81 8.37
N ASP A 4 -16.35 3.53 7.49
CA ASP A 4 -14.97 4.01 7.65
C ASP A 4 -14.09 3.27 8.69
N VAL A 5 -13.28 2.33 8.18
CA VAL A 5 -12.04 1.86 8.82
C VAL A 5 -11.07 1.18 7.82
N SER A 6 -11.45 1.02 6.55
CA SER A 6 -10.89 -0.02 5.67
C SER A 6 -10.23 0.49 4.39
N HIS A 7 -9.75 1.74 4.33
CA HIS A 7 -8.85 2.13 3.24
C HIS A 7 -7.44 1.60 3.55
N THR A 8 -7.35 0.27 3.59
CA THR A 8 -6.18 -0.61 3.73
C THR A 8 -4.85 0.10 3.41
N GLU A 9 -4.33 0.86 4.38
CA GLU A 9 -2.90 0.84 4.56
C GLU A 9 -2.56 -0.62 4.77
N ALA A 10 -1.50 -1.12 4.16
CA ALA A 10 -1.02 -2.43 4.53
C ALA A 10 -0.76 -2.36 6.04
N ASP A 11 -1.68 -2.87 6.86
CA ASP A 11 -1.58 -2.82 8.33
C ASP A 11 -0.22 -3.38 8.77
N ASP A 12 0.28 -4.32 7.98
CA ASP A 12 1.64 -4.81 8.00
C ASP A 12 2.67 -3.68 7.93
N ASP A 13 2.66 -2.79 6.92
CA ASP A 13 3.61 -1.67 6.79
C ASP A 13 3.56 -0.73 7.98
N ARG A 14 2.37 -0.48 8.53
CA ARG A 14 2.20 0.32 9.74
C ARG A 14 2.77 -0.39 10.97
N THR A 15 2.57 -1.70 11.08
CA THR A 15 3.14 -2.55 12.13
C THR A 15 4.66 -2.57 12.06
N LEU A 16 5.25 -2.80 10.88
CA LEU A 16 6.70 -2.78 10.69
C LEU A 16 7.29 -1.40 10.99
N TYR A 17 6.62 -0.33 10.54
CA TYR A 17 7.02 1.04 10.86
C TYR A 17 7.03 1.29 12.37
N ASN A 18 5.94 0.93 13.06
CA ASN A 18 5.83 1.08 14.51
C ASN A 18 6.93 0.31 15.25
N LEU A 19 7.19 -0.95 14.86
CA LEU A 19 8.27 -1.75 15.44
C LEU A 19 9.64 -1.09 15.25
N ILE A 20 9.92 -0.53 14.07
CA ILE A 20 11.17 0.18 13.78
C ILE A 20 11.30 1.45 14.64
N VAL A 21 10.22 2.22 14.79
CA VAL A 21 10.21 3.44 15.60
C VAL A 21 10.51 3.10 17.06
N ILE A 22 9.81 2.11 17.63
CA ILE A 22 10.02 1.66 19.01
C ILE A 22 11.46 1.16 19.19
N ARG A 23 11.97 0.34 18.26
CA ARG A 23 13.34 -0.19 18.31
C ARG A 23 14.40 0.91 18.29
N ASN A 24 14.18 1.98 17.53
CA ASN A 24 15.13 3.10 17.45
C ASN A 24 15.19 3.93 18.73
N GLN A 25 14.19 3.83 19.62
CA GLN A 25 14.17 4.48 20.92
C GLN A 25 14.86 3.62 22.01
N GLN A 26 15.06 2.32 21.76
CA GLN A 26 15.74 1.42 22.71
C GLN A 26 17.27 1.51 22.58
N ALA A 27 17.96 1.29 23.69
CA ALA A 27 19.42 1.15 23.68
C ALA A 27 19.82 -0.13 22.95
N LYS A 28 20.82 -0.05 22.04
CA LYS A 28 21.19 -1.18 21.16
C LYS A 28 21.61 -2.45 21.89
N ASP A 29 22.08 -2.31 23.12
CA ASP A 29 22.57 -3.43 23.93
C ASP A 29 21.50 -4.00 24.87
N SER A 30 20.26 -3.48 24.81
CA SER A 30 19.16 -3.98 25.62
C SER A 30 18.54 -5.25 25.02
N GLU A 31 18.02 -6.11 25.88
CA GLU A 31 17.33 -7.34 25.48
C GLU A 31 16.07 -7.02 24.66
N GLU A 32 15.36 -5.95 25.01
CA GLU A 32 14.19 -5.46 24.28
C GLU A 32 14.56 -5.01 22.87
N TRP A 33 15.71 -4.35 22.69
CA TRP A 33 16.20 -3.98 21.36
C TRP A 33 16.49 -5.22 20.51
N GLN A 34 17.14 -6.23 21.10
CA GLN A 34 17.46 -7.49 20.40
C GLN A 34 16.20 -8.22 19.97
N LYS A 35 15.20 -8.31 20.85
CA LYS A 35 13.89 -8.91 20.56
C LYS A 35 13.17 -8.17 19.42
N LEU A 36 13.08 -6.84 19.50
CA LEU A 36 12.46 -6.04 18.45
C LEU A 36 13.20 -6.20 17.11
N ASN A 37 14.53 -6.28 17.13
CA ASN A 37 15.31 -6.50 15.93
C ASN A 37 15.06 -7.88 15.31
N TYR A 38 14.92 -8.92 16.14
CA TYR A 38 14.55 -10.26 15.71
C TYR A 38 13.14 -10.31 15.11
N ASP A 39 12.17 -9.68 15.76
CA ASP A 39 10.77 -9.62 15.29
C ASP A 39 10.67 -8.89 13.94
N ILE A 40 11.35 -7.73 13.80
CA ILE A 40 11.46 -7.00 12.54
C ILE A 40 12.07 -7.86 11.44
N HIS A 41 13.13 -8.61 11.76
CA HIS A 41 13.77 -9.50 10.80
C HIS A 41 12.81 -10.59 10.33
N THR A 42 12.14 -11.26 11.27
CA THR A 42 11.17 -12.33 10.99
C THR A 42 10.03 -11.82 10.11
N LEU A 43 9.46 -10.66 10.44
CA LEU A 43 8.41 -10.04 9.64
C LEU A 43 8.87 -9.74 8.20
N ARG A 44 10.11 -9.24 8.03
CA ARG A 44 10.69 -9.00 6.69
C ARG A 44 10.91 -10.28 5.90
N GLN A 45 11.27 -11.39 6.55
CA GLN A 45 11.43 -12.68 5.87
C GLN A 45 10.10 -13.20 5.35
N VAL A 46 9.05 -13.21 6.18
CA VAL A 46 7.71 -13.63 5.75
C VAL A 46 7.25 -12.82 4.54
N ARG A 47 7.44 -11.50 4.53
CA ARG A 47 7.10 -10.67 3.37
C ARG A 47 7.87 -11.01 2.11
N ARG A 48 9.17 -11.30 2.23
CA ARG A 48 9.99 -11.72 1.08
C ARG A 48 9.48 -13.04 0.52
N GLU A 49 9.15 -14.00 1.37
CA GLU A 49 8.62 -15.29 0.94
C GLU A 49 7.27 -15.16 0.24
N VAL A 50 6.35 -14.39 0.83
CA VAL A 50 5.04 -14.09 0.23
C VAL A 50 5.22 -13.41 -1.12
N ARG A 51 6.07 -12.38 -1.21
CA ARG A 51 6.36 -11.68 -2.47
C ARG A 51 6.96 -12.63 -3.52
N ASN A 52 7.90 -13.49 -3.14
CA ASN A 52 8.51 -14.44 -4.05
C ASN A 52 7.50 -15.49 -4.56
N ARG A 53 6.58 -15.94 -3.71
CA ARG A 53 5.48 -16.83 -4.10
C ARG A 53 4.57 -16.16 -5.11
N TRP A 54 4.14 -14.92 -4.84
CA TRP A 54 3.32 -14.17 -5.78
C TRP A 54 4.05 -13.90 -7.09
N LYS A 55 5.36 -13.62 -7.06
CA LYS A 55 6.15 -13.45 -8.28
C LYS A 55 6.08 -14.68 -9.17
N ARG A 56 6.27 -15.87 -8.61
CA ARG A 56 6.15 -17.13 -9.37
C ARG A 56 4.75 -17.32 -9.96
N ILE A 57 3.71 -17.06 -9.17
CA ILE A 57 2.32 -17.16 -9.66
C ILE A 57 2.07 -16.19 -10.82
N LEU A 58 2.54 -14.95 -10.72
CA LEU A 58 2.41 -13.96 -11.79
C LEU A 58 3.20 -14.35 -13.04
N GLU A 59 4.39 -14.90 -12.87
CA GLU A 59 5.21 -15.42 -13.97
C GLU A 59 4.52 -16.61 -14.67
N ASP A 60 3.95 -17.55 -13.91
CA ASP A 60 3.21 -18.72 -14.43
C ASP A 60 1.94 -18.30 -15.19
N LEU A 61 1.31 -17.20 -14.79
CA LEU A 61 0.15 -16.60 -15.46
C LEU A 61 0.54 -15.78 -16.71
N GLY A 62 1.84 -15.61 -17.00
CA GLY A 62 2.33 -14.88 -18.16
C GLY A 62 2.66 -13.40 -17.93
N PHE A 63 2.56 -12.89 -16.70
CA PHE A 63 2.89 -11.51 -16.34
C PHE A 63 4.39 -11.30 -16.05
N GLN A 64 5.29 -11.98 -16.76
CA GLN A 64 6.72 -11.95 -16.45
C GLN A 64 7.33 -10.54 -16.51
N LYS A 65 6.79 -9.66 -17.36
CA LYS A 65 7.29 -8.28 -17.54
C LYS A 65 6.71 -7.32 -16.51
N GLU A 66 5.51 -7.58 -16.03
CA GLU A 66 4.76 -6.74 -15.09
C GLU A 66 4.87 -7.21 -13.64
N ALA A 67 5.33 -8.45 -13.38
CA ALA A 67 5.33 -9.05 -12.05
C ALA A 67 6.06 -8.19 -11.01
N ASP A 68 7.24 -7.65 -11.35
CA ASP A 68 7.98 -6.77 -10.44
C ASP A 68 7.26 -5.43 -10.23
N SER A 69 6.59 -4.90 -11.26
CA SER A 69 5.79 -3.68 -11.15
C SER A 69 4.59 -3.88 -10.24
N LEU A 70 3.82 -4.95 -10.45
CA LEU A 70 2.64 -5.33 -9.66
C LEU A 70 2.97 -5.63 -8.19
N LEU A 71 4.15 -6.19 -7.93
CA LEU A 71 4.62 -6.45 -6.56
C LEU A 71 5.28 -5.24 -5.89
N SER A 72 5.57 -4.20 -6.65
CA SER A 72 6.17 -2.95 -6.17
C SER A 72 5.15 -1.84 -5.95
N VAL A 73 3.84 -2.11 -6.12
CA VAL A 73 2.77 -1.12 -5.96
C VAL A 73 2.78 -0.61 -4.53
N THR A 74 3.53 0.45 -4.35
CA THR A 74 3.52 1.35 -3.21
C THR A 74 2.70 2.56 -3.62
N LYS A 75 2.07 3.26 -2.67
CA LYS A 75 1.32 4.52 -2.95
C LYS A 75 2.15 5.53 -3.77
N LEU A 76 3.49 5.43 -3.75
CA LEU A 76 4.41 6.26 -4.54
C LEU A 76 4.52 5.84 -6.02
N SER A 77 4.38 4.56 -6.35
CA SER A 77 4.43 4.10 -7.75
C SER A 77 3.21 4.56 -8.55
N THR A 78 2.02 4.60 -7.94
CA THR A 78 0.78 5.15 -8.53
C THR A 78 0.85 6.65 -8.82
N ILE A 79 1.67 7.40 -8.07
CA ILE A 79 1.82 8.86 -8.25
C ILE A 79 2.67 9.19 -9.49
N SER A 80 3.48 8.25 -9.98
CA SER A 80 4.39 8.50 -11.12
C SER A 80 3.69 8.60 -12.49
N ASP A 81 2.44 8.13 -12.63
CA ASP A 81 1.68 8.21 -13.89
C ASP A 81 0.94 9.56 -14.06
N SER A 82 1.68 10.66 -13.83
CA SER A 82 1.18 12.04 -13.85
C SER A 82 0.56 12.48 -15.19
N LYS A 83 0.80 11.74 -16.28
CA LYS A 83 0.18 12.00 -17.59
C LYS A 83 -1.32 11.75 -17.58
N ASN A 84 -1.79 10.75 -16.84
CA ASN A 84 -3.19 10.33 -16.82
C ASN A 84 -3.99 10.93 -15.66
N THR A 85 -3.32 11.43 -14.62
CA THR A 85 -3.97 11.97 -13.41
C THR A 85 -4.90 13.15 -13.69
N ARG A 86 -4.52 14.08 -14.58
CA ARG A 86 -5.38 15.21 -14.96
C ARG A 86 -6.68 14.73 -15.62
N LYS A 87 -6.57 13.77 -16.54
CA LYS A 87 -7.72 13.20 -17.25
C LYS A 87 -8.61 12.38 -16.30
N ALA A 88 -8.02 11.65 -15.37
CA ALA A 88 -8.75 10.93 -14.32
C ALA A 88 -9.53 11.88 -13.40
N ARG A 89 -8.97 13.06 -13.06
CA ARG A 89 -9.67 14.11 -12.31
C ARG A 89 -10.89 14.64 -13.04
N GLU A 90 -10.74 14.94 -14.33
CA GLU A 90 -11.85 15.41 -15.16
C GLU A 90 -12.97 14.36 -15.24
N MET A 91 -12.63 13.08 -15.37
CA MET A 91 -13.61 12.00 -15.34
C MET A 91 -14.30 11.85 -13.98
N LEU A 92 -13.54 11.94 -12.88
CA LEU A 92 -14.09 11.86 -11.53
C LEU A 92 -15.09 12.98 -11.24
N LEU A 93 -14.77 14.21 -11.68
CA LEU A 93 -15.67 15.36 -11.55
C LEU A 93 -16.96 15.16 -12.33
N LYS A 94 -16.86 14.76 -13.61
CA LYS A 94 -18.05 14.46 -14.42
C LYS A 94 -18.90 13.35 -13.82
N LEU A 95 -18.28 12.30 -13.31
CA LEU A 95 -18.99 11.17 -12.73
C LEU A 95 -19.73 11.58 -11.45
N ALA A 96 -19.18 12.48 -10.64
CA ALA A 96 -19.84 13.01 -9.45
C ALA A 96 -21.00 13.97 -9.78
N GLU A 97 -20.90 14.72 -10.87
CA GLU A 97 -21.97 15.62 -11.35
C GLU A 97 -23.11 14.84 -12.02
N GLU A 98 -22.78 13.82 -12.81
CA GLU A 98 -23.74 13.10 -13.64
C GLU A 98 -24.35 11.87 -12.94
N THR A 99 -23.78 11.41 -11.82
CA THR A 99 -24.24 10.20 -11.12
C THR A 99 -24.34 10.38 -9.61
N ASN A 100 -25.26 9.62 -8.99
CA ASN A 100 -25.38 9.53 -7.53
C ASN A 100 -24.45 8.45 -6.93
N ILE A 101 -23.39 8.03 -7.64
CA ILE A 101 -22.43 7.02 -7.14
C ILE A 101 -21.72 7.55 -5.90
N PHE A 102 -21.44 8.86 -5.86
CA PHE A 102 -20.96 9.56 -4.69
C PHE A 102 -22.11 10.40 -4.12
N PRO A 103 -22.55 10.18 -2.87
CA PRO A 103 -23.50 11.07 -2.22
C PRO A 103 -22.95 12.50 -2.23
N THR A 104 -23.79 13.51 -2.43
CA THR A 104 -23.40 14.93 -2.45
C THR A 104 -22.72 15.43 -1.17
N SER A 105 -22.84 14.66 -0.08
CA SER A 105 -22.15 14.89 1.19
C SER A 105 -20.71 14.36 1.24
N TRP A 106 -20.23 13.69 0.19
CA TRP A 106 -18.91 13.05 0.18
C TRP A 106 -17.89 13.94 -0.54
N GLU A 107 -16.76 14.23 0.12
CA GLU A 107 -15.67 14.97 -0.50
C GLU A 107 -14.95 14.09 -1.53
N LEU A 108 -14.83 14.57 -2.77
CA LEU A 108 -14.15 13.89 -3.87
C LEU A 108 -12.64 13.86 -3.61
N SER A 109 -12.21 12.83 -2.88
CA SER A 109 -10.82 12.67 -2.49
C SER A 109 -9.95 12.20 -3.65
N GLU A 110 -8.74 12.76 -3.75
CA GLU A 110 -7.74 12.41 -4.77
C GLU A 110 -7.37 10.92 -4.79
N ARG A 111 -7.71 10.16 -3.73
CA ARG A 111 -7.51 8.71 -3.67
C ARG A 111 -8.28 7.92 -4.74
N TYR A 112 -9.36 8.46 -5.29
CA TYR A 112 -10.07 7.83 -6.41
C TYR A 112 -9.33 7.97 -7.76
N LEU A 113 -8.26 8.78 -7.79
CA LEU A 113 -7.40 8.97 -8.96
C LEU A 113 -6.27 7.95 -9.02
N PHE A 114 -6.03 7.25 -7.90
CA PHE A 114 -4.96 6.30 -7.75
C PHE A 114 -5.59 4.94 -7.48
N VAL A 115 -5.64 4.11 -8.53
CA VAL A 115 -6.03 2.69 -8.47
C VAL A 115 -4.78 1.86 -8.74
#